data_AF-A0A5M4D1R2-F1
#
_entry.id   AF-A0A5M4D1R2-F1
#
_cell.length_a   1.000
_cell.length_b   1.000
_cell.length_c   1.000
_cell.angle_alpha   90.00
_cell.angle_beta   90.00
_cell.angle_gamma   90.00
#
_symmetry.space_group_name_H-M   'P 1'
#
loop_
_entity.id
_entity.type
_entity.pdbx_description
1 polymer ?
#
loop_
_entity_poly.entity_id
_entity_poly.type
_entity_poly.pdbx_seq_one_letter_code
_entity_poly.pdbx_strand_id
1 'polypeptide(L)' 'MLLASVVVLAMGGCRKPLLATGEERSQFDRYDRVREQDPSPYYMDEFGRRRPNLRGRLLPRE' A
#
# COMPACT_ATOMS: atom_id res chain seq x y z
N MET A 1 11.62 -13.33 33.88
CA MET A 1 11.12 -14.00 32.66
C MET A 1 9.92 -13.29 32.02
N LEU A 2 8.98 -12.69 32.77
CA LEU A 2 7.82 -11.95 32.23
C LEU A 2 8.15 -10.70 31.38
N LEU A 3 9.27 -10.03 31.65
CA LEU A 3 9.64 -8.79 30.96
C LEU A 3 10.11 -9.03 29.51
N ALA A 4 10.73 -10.18 29.24
CA ALA A 4 11.23 -10.54 27.92
C ALA A 4 10.09 -10.87 26.94
N SER A 5 9.00 -11.48 27.42
CA SER A 5 7.85 -11.84 26.58
C SER A 5 7.06 -10.61 26.09
N VAL A 6 7.01 -9.53 26.86
CA VAL A 6 6.30 -8.29 26.49
C VAL A 6 6.98 -7.56 25.32
N VAL A 7 8.32 -7.54 25.29
CA VAL A 7 9.10 -6.89 24.22
C VAL A 7 8.90 -7.60 22.88
N VAL A 8 8.82 -8.93 22.87
CA VAL A 8 8.60 -9.73 21.66
C VAL A 8 7.19 -9.51 21.09
N LEU A 9 6.17 -9.43 21.95
CA LEU A 9 4.79 -9.12 21.53
C LEU A 9 4.64 -7.71 20.95
N ALA A 10 5.40 -6.73 21.44
CA ALA A 10 5.38 -5.36 20.92
C ALA A 10 6.04 -5.24 19.53
N MET A 11 6.99 -6.11 19.20
CA MET A 11 7.64 -6.15 17.87
C MET A 11 6.86 -6.97 16.83
N GLY A 12 5.97 -7.86 17.27
CA GLY A 12 5.12 -8.71 16.42
C GLY A 12 3.84 -8.04 15.91
N GLY A 13 3.67 -6.73 16.12
CA GLY A 13 2.59 -5.93 15.54
C GLY A 13 2.77 -5.82 14.02
N CYS A 14 2.50 -6.90 13.30
CA CYS A 14 2.51 -7.03 11.86
C CYS A 14 1.60 -5.97 11.24
N ARG A 15 2.19 -4.82 10.91
CA ARG A 15 1.49 -3.74 10.24
C ARG A 15 1.38 -4.11 8.77
N LYS A 16 0.22 -4.66 8.38
CA LYS A 16 -0.08 -4.88 6.96
C LYS A 16 0.11 -3.55 6.23
N PRO A 17 0.94 -3.47 5.18
CA PRO A 17 1.22 -2.21 4.53
C PRO A 17 -0.08 -1.67 3.95
N LEU A 18 -0.44 -0.43 4.31
CA LEU A 18 -1.71 0.20 3.95
C LEU A 18 -1.97 0.20 2.44
N LEU A 19 -0.89 0.20 1.64
CA LEU A 19 -0.91 0.20 0.18
C LEU A 19 -0.03 -0.94 -0.34
N ALA A 20 -0.35 -2.17 0.05
CA ALA A 20 0.35 -3.36 -0.42
C ALA A 20 0.31 -3.47 -1.96
N THR A 21 1.40 -3.93 -2.56
CA THR A 21 1.46 -4.28 -3.98
C THR A 21 0.66 -5.56 -4.22
N GLY A 22 -0.22 -5.56 -5.22
CA GLY A 22 -1.01 -6.73 -5.60
C GLY A 22 -2.21 -7.03 -4.70
N GLU A 23 -2.52 -6.18 -3.71
CA GLU A 23 -3.78 -6.27 -2.97
C GLU A 23 -4.92 -5.71 -3.81
N GLU A 24 -5.95 -6.53 -4.01
CA GLU A 24 -7.11 -6.21 -4.84
C GLU A 24 -7.96 -5.13 -4.16
N ARG A 25 -8.16 -4.01 -4.86
CA ARG A 25 -8.82 -2.81 -4.36
C ARG A 25 -10.28 -2.75 -4.74
N SER A 26 -10.60 -3.26 -5.92
CA SER A 26 -11.92 -3.27 -6.51
C SER A 26 -12.09 -4.50 -7.40
N GLN A 27 -13.34 -4.80 -7.74
CA GLN A 27 -13.66 -5.86 -8.71
C GLN A 27 -13.13 -5.57 -10.13
N PHE A 28 -12.71 -4.32 -10.39
CA PHE A 28 -12.17 -3.89 -11.68
C PHE A 28 -10.65 -3.98 -11.76
N ASP A 29 -9.95 -4.30 -10.67
CA ASP A 29 -8.48 -4.34 -10.65
C ASP A 29 -7.89 -5.35 -11.64
N ARG A 30 -8.58 -6.48 -11.90
CA ARG A 30 -8.15 -7.40 -12.96
C ARG A 30 -8.25 -6.78 -14.34
N TYR A 31 -9.33 -6.07 -14.60
CA TYR A 31 -9.54 -5.38 -15.87
C TYR A 31 -8.47 -4.30 -16.09
N ASP A 32 -8.18 -3.51 -15.05
CA ASP A 32 -7.13 -2.49 -15.10
C ASP A 32 -5.74 -3.09 -15.32
N ARG A 33 -5.40 -4.20 -14.64
CA ARG A 33 -4.13 -4.91 -14.81
C ARG A 33 -3.93 -5.44 -16.23
N VAL A 34 -4.95 -6.04 -16.83
CA VAL A 34 -4.88 -6.56 -18.21
C VAL A 34 -4.62 -5.44 -19.23
N ARG A 35 -5.01 -4.20 -18.90
CA ARG A 35 -4.81 -3.02 -19.74
C ARG A 35 -3.56 -2.22 -19.37
N GLU A 36 -2.78 -2.68 -18.40
CA GLU A 36 -1.61 -1.98 -17.85
C GLU A 36 -1.96 -0.62 -17.22
N GLN A 37 -3.15 -0.52 -16.62
CA GLN A 37 -3.68 0.71 -16.04
C GLN A 37 -3.72 0.69 -14.51
N ASP A 38 -3.01 -0.27 -13.90
CA ASP A 38 -2.92 -0.40 -12.45
C ASP A 38 -2.05 0.73 -11.85
N PRO A 39 -2.62 1.63 -11.02
CA PRO A 39 -1.87 2.73 -10.45
C PRO A 39 -0.88 2.26 -9.39
N SER A 40 0.40 2.65 -9.53
CA SER A 40 1.45 2.36 -8.54
C SER A 40 1.01 2.81 -7.13
N PRO A 41 1.30 2.03 -6.07
CA PRO A 41 0.94 2.40 -4.69
C PRO A 41 1.62 3.66 -4.17
N TYR A 42 2.81 3.95 -4.70
CA TYR A 42 3.63 5.10 -4.31
C TYR A 42 4.21 5.78 -5.55
N TYR A 43 4.52 7.06 -5.41
CA TYR A 43 5.30 7.83 -6.37
C TYR A 43 6.38 8.63 -5.65
N MET A 44 7.37 9.10 -6.40
CA MET A 44 8.39 10.03 -5.91
C MET A 44 7.95 11.45 -6.24
N ASP A 45 7.90 12.32 -5.23
CA ASP A 45 7.63 13.74 -5.45
C ASP A 45 8.86 14.49 -5.98
N GLU A 46 8.70 15.78 -6.26
CA GLU A 46 9.74 16.63 -6.83
C GLU A 46 10.95 16.82 -5.90
N PHE A 47 10.78 16.49 -4.61
CA PHE A 47 11.81 16.58 -3.57
C PHE A 47 12.44 15.22 -3.28
N GLY A 48 12.14 14.19 -4.08
CA GLY A 48 12.65 12.83 -3.91
C GLY A 48 12.07 12.11 -2.70
N ARG A 49 10.91 12.53 -2.19
CA ARG A 49 10.24 11.85 -1.08
C ARG A 49 9.20 10.87 -1.63
N ARG A 50 9.14 9.68 -1.04
CA ARG A 50 8.13 8.67 -1.38
C ARG A 50 6.77 9.09 -0.82
N ARG A 51 5.77 9.27 -1.68
CA ARG A 51 4.40 9.66 -1.31
C ARG A 51 3.38 8.59 -1.71
N PRO A 52 2.32 8.38 -0.93
CA PRO A 52 1.25 7.46 -1.31
C PRO A 52 0.46 8.01 -2.50
N ASN A 53 0.19 7.18 -3.49
CA ASN A 53 -0.57 7.56 -4.68
C ASN A 53 -2.08 7.49 -4.42
N LEU A 54 -2.59 8.32 -3.51
CA LEU A 54 -4.03 8.30 -3.18
C LEU A 54 -4.88 8.82 -4.33
N ARG A 55 -4.38 9.77 -5.13
CA ARG A 55 -5.14 10.36 -6.24
C ARG A 55 -5.37 9.37 -7.37
N GLY A 56 -4.30 8.77 -7.90
CA GLY A 56 -4.42 7.75 -8.94
C GLY A 56 -5.17 6.51 -8.49
N ARG A 57 -5.29 6.30 -7.17
CA ARG A 57 -6.06 5.21 -6.59
C ARG A 57 -7.54 5.58 -6.39
N LEU A 58 -7.85 6.70 -5.74
CA LEU A 58 -9.20 6.98 -5.23
C LEU A 58 -10.04 7.90 -6.13
N LEU A 59 -9.43 8.65 -7.05
CA LEU A 59 -10.17 9.59 -7.91
C LEU A 59 -10.57 8.94 -9.23
N PRO A 60 -11.65 9.42 -9.88
CA PRO A 60 -12.00 9.03 -11.24
C PRO A 60 -10.84 9.30 -12.20
N ARG A 61 -10.70 8.45 -13.21
CA ARG A 61 -9.80 8.73 -14.32
C ARG A 61 -10.44 9.75 -15.23
N GLU A 62 -9.71 10.81 -15.50
CA GLU A 62 -10.01 11.81 -16.53
C GLU A 62 -9.59 11.31 -17.91
#